data_AF-A0A1B6CB14-F1
#
_entry.id   AF-A0A1B6CB14-F1
#
_cell.length_a   1.000
_cell.length_b   1.000
_cell.length_c   1.000
_cell.angle_alpha   90.00
_cell.angle_beta   90.00
_cell.angle_gamma   90.00
#
_symmetry.space_group_name_H-M   'P 1'
#
loop_
_entity.id
_entity.type
_entity.pdbx_description
1 polymer ?
#
loop_
_entity_poly.entity_id
_entity_poly.type
_entity_poly.pdbx_seq_one_letter_code
_entity_poly.pdbx_strand_id
1 'polypeptide(L)'
;MAVKKFLSKAGKVYSLRSILASEVRVLKTIDFKLHIPTISVFVDFLIEFIRCNLAEDVNQHILHETSVNLIDIVYLHHQEIYHKLHYISTGCWERAENDRYRFLPIECNRIFLACAVIRASINVVLPDQEDIGSDISVQLDQLTDVPAGDISALAAVIMEQIIIT
;
A
#
# COMPACT_ATOMS: atom_id res chain seq x y z
N MET A 1 -9.40 9.10 27.71
CA MET A 1 -10.48 8.19 28.17
C MET A 1 -10.95 7.20 27.11
N ALA A 2 -10.85 7.50 25.80
CA ALA A 2 -11.30 6.64 24.70
C ALA A 2 -10.59 5.26 24.64
N VAL A 3 -9.27 5.22 24.79
CA VAL A 3 -8.48 3.97 24.72
C VAL A 3 -8.88 2.95 25.80
N LYS A 4 -9.09 3.40 27.04
CA LYS A 4 -9.54 2.53 28.14
C LYS A 4 -10.95 1.97 27.86
N LYS A 5 -11.84 2.79 27.29
CA LYS A 5 -13.20 2.38 26.91
C LYS A 5 -13.21 1.40 25.73
N PHE A 6 -12.30 1.57 24.77
CA PHE A 6 -12.10 0.63 23.66
C PHE A 6 -11.61 -0.73 24.17
N LEU A 7 -10.56 -0.74 25.00
CA LEU A 7 -10.01 -1.97 25.57
C LEU A 7 -11.02 -2.72 26.43
N SER A 8 -11.83 -1.99 27.22
CA SER A 8 -12.92 -2.62 27.99
C SER A 8 -14.00 -3.23 27.10
N LYS A 9 -14.33 -2.60 25.96
CA LYS A 9 -15.26 -3.17 24.98
C LYS A 9 -14.70 -4.45 24.33
N ALA A 10 -13.39 -4.52 24.14
CA ALA A 10 -12.69 -5.72 23.65
C ALA A 10 -12.46 -6.80 24.74
N GLY A 11 -13.07 -6.65 25.93
CA GLY A 11 -12.93 -7.60 27.03
C GLY A 11 -11.57 -7.56 27.73
N LYS A 12 -10.75 -6.53 27.48
CA LYS A 12 -9.42 -6.39 28.08
C LYS A 12 -9.43 -5.29 29.13
N VAL A 13 -9.21 -5.68 30.39
CA VAL A 13 -9.17 -4.74 31.52
C VAL A 13 -7.72 -4.37 31.81
N TYR A 14 -7.29 -3.20 31.35
CA TYR A 14 -5.97 -2.65 31.66
C TYR A 14 -6.07 -1.40 32.55
N SER A 15 -5.11 -1.25 33.46
CA SER A 15 -4.95 -0.02 34.22
C SER A 15 -4.44 1.10 33.31
N LEU A 16 -4.81 2.35 33.61
CA LEU A 16 -4.32 3.50 32.85
C LEU A 16 -2.79 3.56 32.84
N ARG A 17 -2.17 3.22 33.98
CA ARG A 17 -0.71 3.14 34.12
C ARG A 17 -0.08 2.12 33.17
N SER A 18 -0.73 0.97 32.98
CA SER A 18 -0.26 -0.06 32.04
C SER A 18 -0.34 0.41 30.59
N ILE A 19 -1.41 1.12 30.22
CA ILE A 19 -1.60 1.67 28.88
C ILE A 19 -0.50 2.68 28.58
N LEU A 20 -0.29 3.65 29.48
CA LEU A 20 0.75 4.67 29.32
C LEU A 20 2.15 4.06 29.29
N ALA A 21 2.43 3.06 30.12
CA ALA A 21 3.71 2.36 30.09
C ALA A 21 3.96 1.63 28.76
N SER A 22 2.90 1.09 28.14
CA SER A 22 2.98 0.50 26.80
C SER A 22 3.22 1.55 25.73
N GLU A 23 2.51 2.67 25.79
CA GLU A 23 2.66 3.78 24.83
C GLU A 23 4.08 4.36 24.86
N VAL A 24 4.61 4.65 26.06
CA VAL A 24 5.99 5.11 26.23
C VAL A 24 6.99 4.08 25.70
N ARG A 25 6.71 2.78 25.88
CA ARG A 25 7.58 1.73 25.35
C ARG A 25 7.62 1.75 23.83
N VAL A 26 6.47 1.83 23.17
CA VAL A 26 6.38 1.92 21.70
C VAL A 26 7.08 3.17 21.19
N LEU A 27 6.82 4.34 21.79
CA LEU A 27 7.45 5.60 21.42
C LEU A 27 8.98 5.55 21.57
N LYS A 28 9.48 4.94 22.64
CA LYS A 28 10.92 4.71 22.82
C LYS A 28 11.49 3.77 21.77
N THR A 29 10.78 2.71 21.39
CA THR A 29 11.24 1.77 20.35
C THR A 29 11.41 2.46 18.99
N ILE A 30 10.58 3.45 18.67
CA ILE A 30 10.69 4.22 17.42
C ILE A 30 11.55 5.50 17.57
N ASP A 31 12.32 5.65 18.66
CA ASP A 31 13.10 6.85 18.97
C ASP A 31 12.28 8.16 18.91
N PHE A 32 10.98 8.10 19.23
CA PHE A 32 10.03 9.21 19.09
C PHE A 32 9.92 9.78 17.66
N LYS A 33 10.38 9.04 16.64
CA LYS A 33 10.27 9.42 15.22
C LYS A 33 8.89 9.05 14.69
N LEU A 34 7.93 9.94 14.89
CA LEU A 34 6.55 9.78 14.41
C LEU A 34 6.36 10.24 12.96
N HIS A 35 7.26 11.06 12.44
CA HIS A 35 7.17 11.63 11.09
C HIS A 35 7.79 10.69 10.05
N ILE A 36 7.15 9.54 9.87
CA ILE A 36 7.53 8.58 8.84
C ILE A 36 6.51 8.76 7.71
N PRO A 37 6.93 9.13 6.48
CA PRO A 37 6.02 9.30 5.35
C PRO A 37 5.22 8.01 5.13
N THR A 38 3.90 8.10 5.28
CA THR A 38 3.00 6.98 5.03
C THR A 38 2.80 6.80 3.53
N ILE A 39 2.32 5.62 3.13
CA ILE A 39 1.99 5.33 1.73
C ILE A 39 0.98 6.37 1.20
N SER A 40 0.03 6.79 2.04
CA SER A 40 -0.95 7.83 1.70
C SER A 40 -0.31 9.13 1.21
N VAL A 41 0.78 9.58 1.83
CA VAL A 41 1.48 10.81 1.39
C VAL A 41 2.03 10.67 -0.02
N PHE A 42 2.56 9.49 -0.36
CA PHE A 42 3.04 9.22 -1.71
C PHE A 42 1.89 9.12 -2.71
N VAL A 43 0.79 8.49 -2.32
CA VAL A 43 -0.42 8.41 -3.16
C VAL A 43 -0.97 9.80 -3.46
N ASP A 44 -1.09 10.67 -2.45
CA ASP A 44 -1.56 12.04 -2.64
C ASP A 44 -0.68 12.81 -3.63
N PHE A 45 0.64 12.69 -3.47
CA PHE A 45 1.61 13.31 -4.37
C PHE A 45 1.49 12.79 -5.81
N LEU A 46 1.34 11.49 -5.98
CA LEU A 46 1.25 10.86 -7.30
C LEU A 46 -0.11 11.14 -7.98
N ILE A 47 -1.21 11.23 -7.24
CA ILE A 47 -2.51 11.68 -7.77
C ILE A 47 -2.40 13.11 -8.29
N GLU A 48 -1.75 13.99 -7.52
CA GLU A 48 -1.51 15.38 -7.92
C GLU A 48 -0.61 15.47 -9.17
N PHE A 49 0.40 14.59 -9.26
CA PHE A 49 1.23 14.47 -10.46
C PHE A 49 0.42 14.03 -11.69
N ILE A 50 -0.44 13.02 -11.56
CA ILE A 50 -1.31 12.54 -12.65
C ILE A 50 -2.27 13.63 -13.10
N ARG A 51 -2.86 14.38 -12.15
CA ARG A 51 -3.72 15.52 -12.43
C ARG A 51 -3.05 16.54 -13.35
N CYS A 52 -1.76 16.84 -13.11
CA CYS A 52 -1.06 17.86 -13.87
C CYS A 52 -0.66 17.42 -15.28
N ASN A 53 -0.57 16.11 -15.54
CA ASN A 53 0.09 15.58 -16.74
C ASN A 53 -0.78 14.70 -17.64
N LEU A 54 -1.90 14.13 -17.17
CA LEU A 54 -2.55 13.00 -17.84
C LEU A 54 -4.05 13.14 -18.13
N ALA A 55 -4.85 13.53 -17.14
CA ALA A 55 -6.29 13.23 -17.22
C ALA A 55 -7.17 14.37 -16.71
N GLU A 56 -7.81 15.10 -17.64
CA GLU A 56 -8.98 15.92 -17.34
C GLU A 56 -10.19 15.05 -16.94
N ASP A 57 -10.22 13.78 -17.38
CA ASP A 57 -11.39 12.89 -17.25
C ASP A 57 -11.41 12.01 -15.97
N VAL A 58 -10.34 11.98 -15.18
CA VAL A 58 -10.29 11.17 -13.94
C VAL A 58 -10.75 12.01 -12.74
N ASN A 59 -11.87 11.60 -12.13
CA ASN A 59 -12.34 12.25 -10.90
C ASN A 59 -11.39 11.95 -9.73
N GLN A 60 -10.61 12.96 -9.31
CA GLN A 60 -9.62 12.86 -8.24
C GLN A 60 -10.18 12.42 -6.91
N HIS A 61 -11.39 12.85 -6.56
CA HIS A 61 -12.00 12.45 -5.30
C HIS A 61 -12.24 10.94 -5.28
N ILE A 62 -12.79 10.41 -6.39
CA ILE A 62 -13.05 8.98 -6.53
C ILE A 62 -11.72 8.19 -6.57
N LEU A 63 -10.71 8.69 -7.29
CA LEU A 63 -9.40 8.06 -7.35
C LEU A 63 -8.72 8.01 -5.97
N HIS A 64 -8.76 9.11 -5.22
CA HIS A 64 -8.19 9.18 -3.87
C HIS A 64 -8.95 8.25 -2.90
N GLU A 65 -10.28 8.29 -2.88
CA GLU A 65 -11.09 7.42 -2.02
C GLU A 65 -10.86 5.93 -2.32
N THR A 66 -10.79 5.59 -3.61
CA THR A 66 -10.46 4.23 -4.06
C THR A 66 -9.06 3.84 -3.62
N SER A 67 -8.08 4.73 -3.77
CA SER A 67 -6.69 4.48 -3.36
C SER A 67 -6.59 4.24 -1.86
N VAL A 68 -7.31 5.00 -1.02
CA VAL A 68 -7.34 4.79 0.44
C VAL A 68 -7.91 3.41 0.78
N ASN A 69 -9.03 3.02 0.14
CA ASN A 69 -9.62 1.70 0.35
C ASN A 69 -8.65 0.57 -0.08
N LEU A 70 -7.92 0.76 -1.18
CA LEU A 70 -6.92 -0.21 -1.63
C LEU A 70 -5.71 -0.29 -0.70
N ILE A 71 -5.28 0.83 -0.09
CA ILE A 71 -4.22 0.82 0.93
C ILE A 71 -4.64 -0.08 2.11
N ASP A 72 -5.89 0.00 2.55
CA ASP A 72 -6.41 -0.85 3.62
C ASP A 72 -6.39 -2.34 3.22
N ILE A 73 -6.82 -2.67 2.01
CA ILE A 73 -6.77 -4.05 1.48
C ILE A 73 -5.33 -4.56 1.42
N VAL A 74 -4.41 -3.75 0.89
CA VAL A 74 -2.98 -4.07 0.82
C VAL A 74 -2.41 -4.31 2.22
N TYR A 75 -2.82 -3.52 3.20
CA TYR A 75 -2.37 -3.68 4.58
C TYR A 75 -2.90 -4.98 5.20
N LEU A 76 -4.17 -5.32 4.95
CA LEU A 76 -4.81 -6.54 5.46
C LEU A 76 -4.25 -7.81 4.81
N HIS A 77 -4.02 -7.78 3.49
CA HIS A 77 -3.55 -8.92 2.68
C HIS A 77 -2.07 -8.86 2.35
N HIS A 78 -1.28 -8.17 3.18
CA HIS A 78 0.14 -7.92 2.93
C HIS A 78 0.92 -9.21 2.67
N GLN A 79 0.68 -10.26 3.48
CA GLN A 79 1.43 -11.51 3.36
C GLN A 79 1.09 -12.23 2.05
N GLU A 80 -0.20 -12.28 1.69
CA GLU A 80 -0.71 -12.93 0.49
C GLU A 80 -0.21 -12.23 -0.78
N ILE A 81 -0.24 -10.89 -0.80
CA ILE A 81 0.22 -10.07 -1.92
C ILE A 81 1.70 -10.32 -2.18
N TYR A 82 2.56 -10.19 -1.17
CA TYR A 82 3.99 -10.35 -1.37
C TYR A 82 4.43 -11.80 -1.55
N HIS A 83 3.67 -12.76 -1.04
CA HIS A 83 3.88 -14.17 -1.35
C HIS A 83 3.61 -14.46 -2.83
N LYS A 84 2.49 -13.96 -3.37
CA LYS A 84 2.19 -14.07 -4.81
C LYS A 84 3.20 -13.32 -5.66
N LEU A 85 3.60 -12.10 -5.29
CA LEU A 85 4.61 -11.34 -6.02
C LEU A 85 5.97 -12.07 -6.03
N HIS A 86 6.34 -12.72 -4.92
CA HIS A 86 7.53 -13.56 -4.86
C HIS A 86 7.42 -14.77 -5.81
N TYR A 87 6.27 -15.44 -5.83
CA TYR A 87 6.03 -16.55 -6.75
C TYR A 87 6.11 -16.12 -8.21
N ILE A 88 5.52 -14.98 -8.58
CA ILE A 88 5.58 -14.45 -9.96
C ILE A 88 7.03 -14.13 -10.38
N SER A 89 7.82 -13.56 -9.46
CA SER A 89 9.20 -13.14 -9.77
C SER A 89 10.22 -14.29 -9.77
N THR A 90 9.99 -15.36 -9.00
CA THR A 90 10.98 -16.45 -8.84
C THR A 90 10.52 -17.79 -9.43
N GLY A 91 9.22 -17.96 -9.67
CA GLY A 91 8.61 -19.26 -9.99
C GLY A 91 8.57 -20.23 -8.81
N CYS A 92 9.00 -19.81 -7.62
CA CYS A 92 9.09 -20.66 -6.43
C CYS A 92 8.01 -20.26 -5.41
N TRP A 93 7.21 -21.24 -4.99
CA TRP A 93 6.18 -21.03 -3.96
C TRP A 93 6.80 -21.03 -2.56
N GLU A 94 7.82 -21.88 -2.33
CA GLU A 94 8.50 -21.95 -1.05
C GLU A 94 9.54 -20.84 -0.91
N ARG A 95 9.32 -19.97 0.06
CA ARG A 95 10.18 -18.82 0.35
C ARG A 95 11.27 -19.23 1.35
N ALA A 96 12.44 -19.61 0.87
CA ALA A 96 13.58 -19.92 1.73
C ALA A 96 13.94 -18.70 2.60
N GLU A 97 14.50 -18.91 3.79
CA GLU A 97 14.83 -17.81 4.72
C GLU A 97 15.73 -16.75 4.07
N ASN A 98 16.70 -17.16 3.26
CA ASN A 98 17.58 -16.25 2.53
C ASN A 98 16.84 -15.40 1.48
N ASP A 99 15.79 -15.93 0.87
CA ASP A 99 15.01 -15.22 -0.15
C ASP A 99 14.06 -14.19 0.48
N ARG A 100 13.62 -14.42 1.73
CA ARG A 100 12.86 -13.42 2.49
C ARG A 100 13.67 -12.14 2.70
N TYR A 101 14.94 -12.27 3.10
CA TYR A 101 15.81 -11.11 3.30
C TYR A 101 16.11 -10.36 1.99
N ARG A 102 16.28 -11.09 0.89
CA ARG A 102 16.53 -10.50 -0.44
C ARG A 102 15.32 -9.76 -1.00
N PHE A 103 14.11 -10.19 -0.64
CA PHE A 103 12.88 -9.58 -1.13
C PHE A 103 12.37 -8.45 -0.22
N LEU A 104 12.87 -8.35 1.01
CA LEU A 104 12.49 -7.30 1.96
C LEU A 104 12.60 -5.86 1.40
N PRO A 105 13.61 -5.48 0.59
CA PRO A 105 13.67 -4.15 -0.01
C PRO A 105 12.45 -3.84 -0.90
N ILE A 106 11.90 -4.85 -1.57
CA ILE A 106 10.70 -4.72 -2.41
C ILE A 106 9.47 -4.49 -1.52
N GLU A 107 9.32 -5.28 -0.45
CA GLU A 107 8.20 -5.11 0.50
C GLU A 107 8.22 -3.76 1.21
N CYS A 108 9.42 -3.24 1.48
CA CYS A 108 9.61 -1.97 2.16
C CYS A 108 9.57 -0.76 1.21
N ASN A 109 9.51 -0.97 -0.11
CA ASN A 109 9.48 0.12 -1.08
C ASN A 109 8.07 0.73 -1.16
N ARG A 110 7.87 1.80 -0.39
CA ARG A 110 6.58 2.52 -0.32
C ARG A 110 6.23 3.25 -1.61
N ILE A 111 7.21 3.69 -2.39
CA ILE A 111 6.97 4.36 -3.68
C ILE A 111 6.46 3.34 -4.68
N PHE A 112 7.12 2.17 -4.77
CA PHE A 112 6.65 1.07 -5.60
C PHE A 112 5.21 0.67 -5.25
N LEU A 113 4.92 0.52 -3.96
CA LEU A 113 3.59 0.19 -3.50
C LEU A 113 2.56 1.29 -3.83
N ALA A 114 2.91 2.57 -3.64
CA ALA A 114 2.03 3.69 -3.98
C ALA A 114 1.72 3.74 -5.48
N CYS A 115 2.72 3.49 -6.34
CA CYS A 115 2.52 3.40 -7.79
C CYS A 115 1.55 2.27 -8.16
N ALA A 116 1.74 1.08 -7.56
CA ALA A 116 0.87 -0.06 -7.80
C ALA A 116 -0.56 0.15 -7.28
N VAL A 117 -0.73 0.80 -6.13
CA VAL A 117 -2.05 1.18 -5.59
C VAL A 117 -2.77 2.14 -6.53
N ILE A 118 -2.07 3.13 -7.07
CA ILE A 118 -2.67 4.07 -8.03
C ILE A 118 -3.06 3.34 -9.30
N ARG A 119 -2.16 2.52 -9.84
CA ARG A 119 -2.43 1.71 -11.03
C ARG A 119 -3.65 0.80 -10.84
N ALA A 120 -3.78 0.17 -9.68
CA ALA A 120 -4.93 -0.65 -9.32
C ALA A 120 -6.19 0.21 -9.12
N SER A 121 -6.08 1.40 -8.55
CA SER A 121 -7.22 2.31 -8.36
C SER A 121 -7.79 2.75 -9.70
N ILE A 122 -6.94 3.02 -10.70
CA ILE A 122 -7.37 3.33 -12.06
C ILE A 122 -8.13 2.15 -12.67
N ASN A 123 -7.69 0.91 -12.46
CA ASN A 123 -8.42 -0.28 -12.92
C ASN A 123 -9.82 -0.40 -12.30
N VAL A 124 -9.97 0.01 -11.04
CA VAL A 124 -11.27 0.00 -10.36
C VAL A 124 -12.18 1.12 -10.90
N VAL A 125 -11.64 2.32 -11.10
CA VAL A 125 -12.41 3.49 -11.54
C VAL A 125 -12.75 3.44 -13.03
N LEU A 126 -11.85 2.91 -13.86
CA LEU A 126 -11.93 2.87 -15.32
C LEU A 126 -11.60 1.46 -15.85
N PRO A 127 -12.44 0.44 -15.58
CA PRO A 127 -12.13 -0.96 -15.92
C PRO A 127 -11.99 -1.23 -17.42
N ASP A 128 -12.64 -0.42 -18.27
CA ASP A 128 -12.61 -0.59 -19.73
C ASP A 128 -11.49 0.22 -20.43
N GLN A 129 -10.65 0.94 -19.68
CA GLN A 129 -9.63 1.85 -20.22
C GLN A 129 -8.20 1.43 -19.83
N GLU A 130 -7.80 0.23 -20.26
CA GLU A 130 -6.45 -0.30 -20.01
C GLU A 130 -5.34 0.56 -20.62
N ASP A 131 -5.61 1.23 -21.76
CA ASP A 131 -4.66 2.14 -22.41
C ASP A 131 -4.22 3.26 -21.45
N ILE A 132 -5.17 3.90 -20.75
CA ILE A 132 -4.90 4.94 -19.75
C ILE A 132 -4.11 4.39 -18.56
N GLY A 133 -4.44 3.18 -18.11
CA GLY A 133 -3.68 2.50 -17.05
C GLY A 133 -2.22 2.21 -17.45
N SER A 134 -2.00 1.83 -18.71
CA SER A 134 -0.67 1.58 -19.25
C SER A 134 0.16 2.86 -19.38
N ASP A 135 -0.45 3.94 -19.88
CA ASP A 135 0.19 5.25 -20.02
C ASP A 135 0.62 5.80 -18.66
N ILE A 136 -0.25 5.66 -17.64
CA ILE A 136 0.05 6.08 -16.27
C ILE A 136 1.22 5.26 -15.71
N SER A 137 1.30 3.96 -15.98
CA SER A 137 2.43 3.13 -15.54
C SER A 137 3.75 3.62 -16.13
N VAL A 138 3.77 3.98 -17.41
CA VAL A 138 4.95 4.51 -18.11
C VAL A 138 5.38 5.85 -17.53
N GLN A 139 4.44 6.72 -17.17
CA GLN A 139 4.79 8.01 -16.56
C GLN A 139 5.27 7.87 -15.11
N LEU A 140 4.67 6.97 -14.34
CA LEU A 140 5.13 6.66 -12.98
C LEU A 140 6.54 6.05 -13.01
N ASP A 141 6.85 5.24 -14.00
CA ASP A 141 8.20 4.72 -14.25
C ASP A 141 9.20 5.86 -14.45
N GLN A 142 8.92 6.79 -15.37
CA GLN A 142 9.78 7.95 -15.61
C GLN A 142 9.98 8.85 -14.37
N LEU A 143 8.95 8.96 -13.51
CA LEU A 143 9.02 9.79 -12.31
C LEU A 143 9.77 9.11 -11.15
N THR A 144 9.59 7.80 -10.99
CA THR A 144 9.98 7.07 -9.79
C THR A 144 11.11 6.06 -9.98
N ASP A 145 11.54 5.83 -11.23
CA ASP A 145 12.53 4.81 -11.61
C ASP A 145 12.08 3.38 -11.25
N VAL A 146 10.76 3.17 -11.23
CA VAL A 146 10.12 1.88 -10.97
C VAL A 146 9.55 1.34 -12.28
N PRO A 147 10.01 0.18 -12.78
CA PRO A 147 9.59 -0.33 -14.07
C PRO A 147 8.06 -0.45 -14.19
N ALA A 148 7.49 0.08 -15.28
CA ALA A 148 6.05 0.03 -15.54
C ALA A 148 5.46 -1.40 -15.50
N GLY A 149 6.24 -2.39 -15.92
CA GLY A 149 5.88 -3.81 -15.86
C GLY A 149 5.73 -4.32 -14.42
N ASP A 150 6.62 -3.92 -13.52
CA ASP A 150 6.56 -4.31 -12.11
C ASP A 150 5.39 -3.63 -11.39
N ILE A 151 5.13 -2.35 -11.73
CA ILE A 151 3.95 -1.61 -11.23
C ILE A 151 2.67 -2.35 -11.63
N SER A 152 2.56 -2.75 -12.90
CA SER A 152 1.40 -3.46 -13.43
C SER A 152 1.25 -4.85 -12.82
N ALA A 153 2.35 -5.58 -12.60
CA ALA A 153 2.34 -6.89 -11.96
C ALA A 153 1.84 -6.82 -10.52
N LEU A 154 2.34 -5.88 -9.71
CA LEU A 154 1.87 -5.70 -8.34
C LEU A 154 0.40 -5.22 -8.31
N ALA A 155 0.01 -4.32 -9.20
CA ALA A 155 -1.37 -3.87 -9.31
C ALA A 155 -2.33 -5.04 -9.63
N ALA A 156 -1.95 -5.94 -10.53
CA ALA A 156 -2.74 -7.13 -10.84
C ALA A 156 -2.89 -8.05 -9.61
N VAL A 157 -1.81 -8.27 -8.85
CA VAL A 157 -1.86 -9.06 -7.60
C VAL A 157 -2.77 -8.41 -6.55
N ILE A 158 -2.77 -7.07 -6.45
CA ILE A 158 -3.68 -6.33 -5.57
C ILE A 158 -5.14 -6.53 -6.01
N MET A 159 -5.41 -6.39 -7.32
CA MET A 159 -6.76 -6.58 -7.88
C MET A 159 -7.31 -7.99 -7.62
N GLU A 160 -6.46 -9.02 -7.66
CA GLU A 160 -6.86 -10.39 -7.32
C GLU A 160 -7.36 -10.53 -5.88
N GLN A 161 -6.88 -9.73 -4.92
CA GLN A 161 -7.36 -9.80 -3.53
C GLN A 161 -8.76 -9.18 -3.38
N ILE A 162 -9.11 -8.22 -4.25
CA ILE A 162 -10.43 -7.58 -4.25
C ILE A 162 -11.51 -8.57 -4.71
N ILE A 163 -11.21 -9.41 -5.70
CA ILE A 163 -12.18 -10.36 -6.28
C ILE A 163 -12.52 -11.52 -5.31
N ILE A 164 -11.64 -11.79 -4.34
CA ILE A 164 -11.77 -12.92 -3.41
C ILE A 164 -12.52 -12.54 -2.11
N THR A 165 -12.79 -11.25 -1.91
CA THR A 165 -13.49 -10.72 -0.71
C THR A 165 -14.95 -10.39 -1.02
#